data_AF-A0A4V6Y8K8-F1
#
_entry.id   AF-A0A4V6Y8K8-F1
#
_cell.length_a   1.000
_cell.length_b   1.000
_cell.length_c   1.000
_cell.angle_alpha   90.00
_cell.angle_beta   90.00
_cell.angle_gamma   90.00
#
_symmetry.space_group_name_H-M   'P 1'
#
loop_
_entity.id
_entity.type
_entity.pdbx_description
1 polymer ?
#
loop_
_entity_poly.entity_id
_entity_poly.type
_entity_poly.pdbx_seq_one_letter_code
_entity_poly.pdbx_strand_id
1 'polypeptide(L)' 'MYSEPAKYVAKLRDLKTDGNLLLFKCELGAGHFSKSGRFEKLQEDAFTYAFILKALGMTPKMASL' A
#
# COMPACT_ATOMS: atom_id res chain seq x y z
N MET A 1 0.15 -13.28 10.23
CA MET A 1 -1.03 -13.24 9.34
C MET A 1 -0.66 -12.58 7.99
N TYR A 2 0.41 -13.02 7.32
CA TYR A 2 0.96 -12.34 6.12
C TYR A 2 1.20 -13.27 4.92
N SER A 3 1.29 -14.58 5.13
CA SER A 3 1.69 -15.57 4.12
C SER A 3 0.70 -15.67 2.97
N GLU A 4 -0.60 -15.77 3.26
CA GLU A 4 -1.65 -15.87 2.24
C GLU A 4 -1.76 -14.59 1.38
N PRO A 5 -1.82 -13.37 1.97
CA PRO A 5 -1.73 -12.13 1.19
C PRO A 5 -0.46 -12.03 0.33
N ALA A 6 0.69 -12.47 0.84
CA ALA A 6 1.95 -12.42 0.10
C ALA A 6 1.93 -13.33 -1.13
N LYS A 7 1.45 -14.57 -1.00
CA LYS A 7 1.27 -15.49 -2.15
C LYS A 7 0.30 -14.92 -3.17
N TYR A 8 -0.80 -14.33 -2.71
CA TYR A 8 -1.80 -13.74 -3.59
C TYR A 8 -1.22 -12.57 -4.40
N VAL A 9 -0.50 -11.64 -3.76
CA VAL A 9 0.13 -10.53 -4.48
C VAL A 9 1.22 -11.02 -5.43
N ALA A 10 1.99 -12.05 -5.07
CA ALA A 10 2.95 -12.68 -6.00
C ALA A 10 2.23 -13.20 -7.26
N LYS A 11 1.15 -13.97 -7.09
CA LYS A 11 0.34 -14.44 -8.22
C LYS A 11 -0.26 -13.31 -9.05
N LEU A 12 -0.72 -12.23 -8.41
CA LEU A 12 -1.23 -11.05 -9.13
C LEU A 12 -0.15 -10.37 -9.97
N ARG A 13 1.10 -10.32 -9.49
CA ARG A 13 2.23 -9.77 -10.26
C ARG A 13 2.53 -10.62 -11.49
N ASP A 14 2.52 -11.94 -11.35
CA ASP A 14 2.80 -12.86 -12.45
C ASP A 14 1.72 -12.81 -13.54
N LEU A 15 0.45 -12.60 -13.15
CA LEU A 15 -0.69 -12.58 -14.08
C LEU A 15 -1.07 -11.18 -14.58
N LYS A 16 -0.38 -10.13 -14.13
CA LYS A 16 -0.73 -8.75 -14.46
C LYS A 16 -0.51 -8.46 -15.94
N THR A 17 -1.49 -7.85 -16.58
CA THR A 17 -1.43 -7.45 -18.00
C THR A 17 -1.39 -5.94 -18.22
N ASP A 18 -1.45 -5.16 -17.15
CA ASP A 18 -1.49 -3.70 -17.17
C ASP A 18 -0.31 -3.06 -16.42
N GLY A 19 -0.19 -1.73 -16.51
CA GLY A 19 0.85 -0.93 -15.83
C GLY A 19 0.42 -0.30 -14.49
N ASN A 20 -0.75 -0.65 -13.94
CA ASN A 20 -1.28 -0.04 -12.72
C ASN A 20 -0.46 -0.42 -11.49
N LEU A 21 -0.39 0.46 -10.50
CA LEU A 21 0.32 0.18 -9.24
C LEU A 21 -0.27 -1.04 -8.51
N LEU A 22 0.58 -1.98 -8.12
CA LEU A 22 0.24 -3.15 -7.31
C LEU A 22 1.19 -3.26 -6.13
N LEU A 23 0.66 -3.06 -4.92
CA LEU A 23 1.46 -2.97 -3.70
C LEU A 23 1.03 -4.03 -2.68
N PHE A 24 2.03 -4.67 -2.07
CA PHE A 24 1.85 -5.46 -0.84
C PHE A 24 2.47 -4.68 0.33
N LYS A 25 1.64 -4.08 1.18
CA LYS A 25 2.07 -3.45 2.43
C LYS A 25 1.90 -4.44 3.57
N CYS A 26 2.99 -4.74 4.27
CA CYS A 26 3.01 -5.66 5.39
C CYS A 26 3.65 -5.01 6.61
N GLU A 27 2.90 -4.90 7.70
CA GLU A 27 3.40 -4.39 8.98
C GLU A 27 3.89 -5.55 9.85
N LEU A 28 5.21 -5.74 9.95
CA LEU A 28 5.79 -6.86 10.72
C LEU A 28 5.67 -6.69 12.24
N GLY A 29 5.45 -5.46 12.72
CA GLY A 29 5.26 -5.14 14.14
C GLY A 29 3.79 -5.06 14.58
N ALA A 30 2.83 -5.35 13.70
CA ALA A 30 1.40 -5.22 13.97
C ALA A 30 0.68 -6.58 13.96
N GLY A 31 -0.36 -6.70 14.79
CA GLY A 31 -1.26 -7.86 14.82
C GLY A 31 -2.47 -7.70 13.89
N HIS A 32 -3.53 -8.48 14.15
CA HIS A 32 -4.76 -8.44 13.35
C HIS A 32 -5.42 -7.05 13.30
N PHE A 33 -5.31 -6.27 14.38
CA PHE A 33 -5.94 -4.96 14.52
C PHE A 33 -5.07 -3.78 14.09
N SER A 34 -4.04 -4.02 13.27
CA SER A 34 -3.03 -3.01 12.92
C SER A 34 -2.24 -2.52 14.13
N LYS A 35 -1.42 -1.48 13.95
CA LYS A 35 -0.72 -0.79 15.04
C LYS A 35 -1.74 -0.05 15.90
N SER A 36 -1.65 -0.21 17.22
CA SER A 36 -2.62 0.33 18.19
C SER A 36 -2.28 1.73 18.70
N GLY A 37 -1.18 2.34 18.25
CA GLY A 37 -0.76 3.64 18.74
C GLY A 37 -1.60 4.80 18.17
N ARG A 38 -1.61 5.91 18.91
CA ARG A 38 -2.45 7.09 18.64
C ARG A 38 -2.18 7.73 17.27
N PHE A 39 -0.93 7.72 16.82
CA PHE A 39 -0.52 8.38 15.57
C PHE A 39 -0.40 7.41 14.40
N GLU A 40 -0.30 6.12 14.70
CA GLU A 40 -0.12 5.04 13.75
C GLU A 40 -1.36 4.89 12.88
N LYS A 41 -2.56 5.09 13.46
CA LYS A 41 -3.80 5.14 12.67
C LYS A 41 -3.78 6.28 11.65
N LEU A 42 -3.34 7.47 12.05
CA LEU A 42 -3.21 8.61 11.13
C LEU A 42 -2.17 8.35 10.03
N GLN A 43 -1.08 7.65 10.35
CA GLN A 43 -0.08 7.25 9.36
C GLN A 43 -0.62 6.22 8.37
N GLU A 44 -1.40 5.23 8.83
CA GLU A 44 -2.09 4.26 7.97
C GLU A 44 -3.09 4.93 7.03
N ASP A 45 -3.86 5.88 7.55
CA ASP A 45 -4.83 6.64 6.76
C ASP A 45 -4.11 7.51 5.73
N ALA A 46 -3.06 8.23 6.14
CA ALA A 46 -2.23 9.04 5.23
C ALA A 46 -1.60 8.18 4.12
N PHE A 47 -1.08 7.00 4.45
CA PHE A 47 -0.55 6.06 3.47
C PHE A 47 -1.62 5.62 2.46
N THR A 48 -2.81 5.28 2.95
CA THR A 48 -3.93 4.82 2.11
C THR A 48 -4.37 5.91 1.14
N TYR A 49 -4.57 7.14 1.63
CA TYR A 49 -4.93 8.28 0.78
C TYR A 49 -3.84 8.60 -0.24
N ALA A 50 -2.57 8.61 0.18
CA ALA A 50 -1.46 8.85 -0.72
C ALA A 50 -1.37 7.78 -1.83
N PHE A 51 -1.59 6.51 -1.50
CA PHE A 51 -1.63 5.43 -2.49
C PHE A 51 -2.77 5.62 -3.49
N ILE A 52 -3.99 5.93 -3.03
CA ILE A 52 -5.16 6.17 -3.90
C ILE A 52 -4.90 7.35 -4.83
N LEU A 53 -4.44 8.49 -4.29
CA LEU A 53 -4.13 9.67 -5.09
C LEU A 53 -3.05 9.37 -6.14
N LYS A 54 -2.01 8.61 -5.76
CA LYS A 54 -0.95 8.21 -6.69
C LYS A 54 -1.45 7.27 -7.78
N ALA A 55 -2.26 6.27 -7.42
CA ALA A 55 -2.84 5.31 -8.35
C ALA A 55 -3.80 5.97 -9.36
N LEU A 56 -4.46 7.06 -8.95
CA LEU A 56 -5.35 7.85 -9.80
C LEU A 56 -4.63 8.99 -10.55
N GLY A 57 -3.32 9.16 -10.39
CA GLY A 57 -2.55 10.25 -11.03
C GLY A 57 -2.87 11.65 -10.48
N MET A 58 -3.38 11.74 -9.26
CA MET A 58 -3.79 12.98 -8.58
C MET A 58 -2.68 13.59 -7.70
N THR A 59 -1.47 13.04 -7.73
CA THR A 59 -0.33 13.62 -7.03
C THR A 59 0.32 14.71 -7.90
N PRO A 60 0.78 15.84 -7.31
CA PRO A 60 1.52 16.86 -8.06
C PRO A 60 2.70 16.22 -8.82
N LYS A 61 2.92 16.64 -10.07
CA LYS A 61 4.21 16.34 -10.72
C LYS A 61 5.28 17.02 -9.87
N MET A 62 6.25 16.25 -9.38
CA MET A 62 7.44 16.88 -8.81
C MET A 62 8.03 17.77 -9.90
N ALA A 63 8.14 19.06 -9.61
CA ALA A 63 8.90 19.96 -10.47
C ALA A 63 10.32 19.38 -10.53
N SER A 64 10.78 19.06 -11.73
CA SER A 64 12.19 18.80 -11.97
C SER A 64 12.95 20.08 -11.63
N LEU A 65 13.81 20.02 -10.60
CA LEU A 65 14.85 21.02 -10.40
C LEU A 65 15.86 20.96 -11.55
#